data_AF-A0A1Y5IAC5-F1
#
_entry.id   AF-A0A1Y5IAC5-F1
#
_cell.length_a   1.000
_cell.length_b   1.000
_cell.length_c   1.000
_cell.angle_alpha   90.00
_cell.angle_beta   90.00
_cell.angle_gamma   90.00
#
_symmetry.space_group_name_H-M   'P 1'
#
loop_
_entity.id
_entity.type
_entity.pdbx_description
1 polymer ?
#
loop_
_entity_poly.entity_id
_entity_poly.type
_entity_poly.pdbx_seq_one_letter_code
_entity_poly.pdbx_strand_id
1 'polypeptide(L)' 'MVRVTFETTYWTNWGDHVRVVGACAALGRWDARAAPAMTCAHGANARELIWTAVVDLDDDDDDD' A
#
# COMPACT_ATOMS: atom_id res chain seq x y z
N MET A 1 -2.32 12.72 12.69
CA MET A 1 -1.87 12.51 11.30
C MET A 1 -0.36 12.29 11.22
N VAL A 2 0.04 11.05 10.97
CA VAL A 2 1.39 10.61 10.63
C VAL A 2 1.39 10.15 9.18
N ARG A 3 2.30 10.69 8.37
CA ARG A 3 2.49 10.26 6.99
C ARG A 3 3.39 9.03 6.94
N VAL A 4 2.85 7.90 6.50
CA VAL A 4 3.56 6.62 6.40
C VAL A 4 3.77 6.25 4.94
N THR A 5 5.00 5.87 4.60
CA THR A 5 5.34 5.29 3.30
C THR A 5 5.46 3.78 3.44
N PHE A 6 4.61 3.06 2.71
CA PHE A 6 4.72 1.62 2.54
C PHE A 6 5.53 1.32 1.28
N GLU A 7 6.52 0.45 1.41
CA GLU A 7 7.34 -0.03 0.30
C GLU A 7 7.40 -1.55 0.36
N THR A 8 7.25 -2.20 -0.80
CA THR A 8 7.50 -3.64 -0.92
C THR A 8 8.08 -3.99 -2.28
N THR A 9 9.05 -4.90 -2.27
CA THR A 9 9.55 -5.52 -3.49
C THR A 9 8.73 -6.77 -3.78
N TYR A 10 7.91 -6.72 -4.83
CA TYR A 10 7.06 -7.85 -5.21
C TYR A 10 6.83 -7.89 -6.72
N TRP A 11 7.16 -9.03 -7.34
CA TRP A 11 6.95 -9.24 -8.77
C TRP A 11 5.48 -9.53 -9.08
N THR A 12 4.95 -8.86 -10.10
CA THR A 12 3.58 -9.06 -10.60
C THR A 12 3.58 -9.18 -12.13
N ASN A 13 2.48 -9.68 -12.70
CA ASN A 13 2.30 -9.69 -14.14
C ASN A 13 1.63 -8.39 -14.62
N TRP A 14 1.61 -8.21 -15.94
CA TRP A 14 0.87 -7.11 -16.53
C TRP A 14 -0.63 -7.23 -16.22
N GLY A 15 -1.22 -6.14 -15.70
CA GLY A 15 -2.63 -6.09 -15.27
C GLY A 15 -2.86 -6.39 -13.78
N ASP A 16 -1.85 -6.89 -13.07
CA ASP A 16 -1.93 -7.06 -11.61
C ASP A 16 -1.72 -5.72 -10.88
N HIS A 17 -2.31 -5.60 -9.69
CA HIS A 17 -2.20 -4.42 -8.84
C HIS A 17 -1.96 -4.83 -7.38
N VAL A 18 -1.07 -4.11 -6.70
CA VAL A 18 -0.83 -4.26 -5.25
C VAL A 18 -1.54 -3.15 -4.48
N ARG A 19 -2.10 -3.50 -3.31
CA ARG A 19 -2.78 -2.59 -2.40
C ARG A 19 -2.30 -2.81 -0.97
N VAL A 20 -2.33 -1.74 -0.16
CA VAL A 20 -2.03 -1.82 1.27
C VAL A 20 -3.34 -1.87 2.05
N VAL A 21 -3.61 -2.98 2.72
CA VAL A 21 -4.88 -3.24 3.42
C VAL A 21 -4.63 -3.41 4.92
N GLY A 22 -5.52 -2.89 5.75
CA GLY A 22 -5.38 -2.95 7.20
C GLY A 22 -6.68 -2.58 7.94
N ALA A 23 -6.62 -2.60 9.27
CA ALA A 23 -7.79 -2.41 10.14
C ALA A 23 -8.30 -0.97 10.16
N CYS A 24 -7.41 0.03 10.09
CA CYS A 24 -7.80 1.43 10.17
C CYS A 24 -8.56 1.90 8.93
N ALA A 25 -9.25 3.04 9.06
CA ALA A 25 -10.06 3.60 7.98
C ALA A 25 -9.21 3.94 6.75
N ALA A 26 -8.02 4.50 6.97
CA ALA A 26 -7.08 4.87 5.91
C ALA A 26 -6.58 3.66 5.09
N LEU A 27 -6.63 2.45 5.65
CA LEU A 27 -6.24 1.21 4.97
C LEU A 27 -7.44 0.33 4.57
N GLY A 28 -8.65 0.89 4.63
CA GLY A 28 -9.87 0.29 4.07
C GLY A 28 -10.61 -0.67 5.00
N ARG A 29 -10.32 -0.72 6.31
CA ARG A 29 -11.00 -1.61 7.28
C ARG A 29 -11.11 -3.07 6.78
N TRP A 30 -9.99 -3.60 6.29
CA TRP A 30 -9.87 -4.93 5.67
C TRP A 30 -10.64 -5.15 4.35
N ASP A 31 -11.28 -4.13 3.78
CA ASP A 31 -11.81 -4.16 2.42
C ASP A 31 -10.75 -3.74 1.40
N ALA A 32 -10.25 -4.71 0.64
CA ALA A 32 -9.26 -4.49 -0.41
C ALA A 32 -9.72 -3.52 -1.51
N ARG A 33 -11.03 -3.36 -1.74
CA ARG A 33 -11.55 -2.40 -2.73
C ARG A 33 -11.46 -0.96 -2.24
N ALA A 34 -11.63 -0.76 -0.94
CA ALA A 34 -11.50 0.52 -0.26
C ALA A 34 -10.04 0.89 0.05
N ALA A 35 -9.15 -0.09 0.06
CA ALA A 35 -7.73 0.08 0.37
C ALA A 35 -6.95 0.89 -0.69
N PRO A 36 -5.95 1.70 -0.27
CA PRO A 36 -5.06 2.42 -1.18
C PRO A 36 -4.32 1.52 -2.17
N ALA A 37 -4.26 1.97 -3.43
CA ALA A 37 -3.47 1.34 -4.47
C ALA A 37 -2.00 1.78 -4.40
N MET A 38 -1.09 0.83 -4.58
CA MET A 38 0.34 1.12 -4.68
C MET A 38 0.72 1.51 -6.10
N THR A 39 1.72 2.38 -6.22
CA THR A 39 2.37 2.73 -7.48
C THR A 39 3.56 1.80 -7.72
N CYS A 40 3.71 1.31 -8.94
CA CYS A 40 4.79 0.41 -9.34
C CYS A 40 5.91 1.16 -10.06
N ALA A 41 7.16 0.82 -9.72
CA ALA A 41 8.35 1.23 -10.44
C ALA A 41 9.30 0.05 -10.61
N HIS A 42 10.14 0.09 -11.64
CA HIS A 42 11.25 -0.86 -11.75
C HIS A 42 12.34 -0.52 -10.73
N GLY A 43 12.79 -1.53 -9.99
CA GLY A 43 13.97 -1.42 -9.13
C GLY A 43 15.26 -1.35 -9.93
N ALA A 44 16.39 -1.29 -9.22
CA ALA A 44 17.71 -1.20 -9.85
C ALA A 44 18.03 -2.41 -10.76
N ASN A 45 17.35 -3.53 -10.55
CA ASN A 45 17.48 -4.74 -11.34
C ASN A 45 16.21 -4.99 -12.15
N ALA A 46 16.34 -5.48 -13.39
CA ALA A 46 15.21 -5.71 -14.32
C ALA A 46 14.15 -6.71 -13.83
N ARG A 47 14.42 -7.45 -12.76
CA ARG A 47 13.51 -8.44 -12.14
C ARG A 47 12.86 -7.95 -10.85
N GLU A 48 13.05 -6.68 -10.52
CA GLU A 48 12.55 -6.08 -9.30
C GLU A 48 11.45 -5.07 -9.63
N LEU A 49 10.27 -5.26 -9.05
CA LEU A 49 9.22 -4.25 -9.03
C LEU A 49 9.08 -3.75 -7.61
N ILE A 50 9.26 -2.44 -7.44
CA ILE A 50 9.10 -1.74 -6.18
C ILE A 50 7.72 -1.11 -6.20
N TRP A 51 6.90 -1.49 -5.23
CA TRP A 51 5.58 -0.95 -5.01
C TRP A 51 5.62 0.02 -3.85
N THR A 52 5.11 1.23 -4.04
CA THR A 52 5.07 2.27 -3.01
C THR A 52 3.66 2.86 -2.84
N ALA A 53 3.29 3.14 -1.59
CA ALA A 53 2.11 3.93 -1.27
C ALA A 53 2.42 4.88 -0.11
N VAL A 54 1.91 6.10 -0.19
CA VAL A 54 1.99 7.08 0.89
C VAL A 54 0.59 7.26 1.45
N VAL A 55 0.43 7.02 2.74
CA VAL A 55 -0.86 7.08 3.43
C VAL A 55 -0.71 7.98 4.66
N ASP A 56 -1.63 8.91 4.83
CA ASP A 56 -1.74 9.70 6.04
C ASP A 56 -2.62 8.91 7.03
N LEU A 57 -2.00 8.39 8.10
CA LEU A 57 -2.68 7.65 9.17
C LEU A 57 -2.98 8.60 10.33
N ASP A 58 -4.15 8.48 10.95
CA ASP A 58 -4.43 9.17 12.20
C ASP A 58 -4.16 8.26 13.40
N ASP A 59 -3.61 8.85 14.48
CA ASP A 59 -3.28 8.12 15.71
C ASP A 59 -4.55 7.66 16.47
N ASP A 60 -5.73 8.17 16.11
CA ASP A 60 -7.02 7.90 16.77
C ASP A 60 -7.85 6.79 16.08
N ASP A 61 -7.30 6.09 15.08
CA ASP A 61 -7.99 4.98 14.38
C ASP A 61 -7.91 3.64 15.16
N ASP A 62 -7.39 3.64 16.39
CA ASP A 62 -7.57 2.56 17.37
C ASP A 62 -9.03 2.53 17.86
N ASP A 63 -9.95 2.09 16.98
CA ASP A 63 -11.31 1.71 17.38
C ASP A 63 -11.22 0.46 18.29
N ASP A 64 -11.44 0.65 19.60
CA ASP A 64 -11.74 -0.35 20.65
C ASP A 64 -12.80 -1.39 20.22
#